data_AF-A0A2M7VZP7-F1
#
_entry.id   AF-A0A2M7VZP7-F1
#
_cell.length_a   1.000
_cell.length_b   1.000
_cell.length_c   1.000
_cell.angle_alpha   90.00
_cell.angle_beta   90.00
_cell.angle_gamma   90.00
#
_symmetry.space_group_name_H-M   'P 1'
#
loop_
_entity.id
_entity.type
_entity.pdbx_description
1 polymer ?
#
loop_
_entity_poly.entity_id
_entity_poly.type
_entity_poly.pdbx_seq_one_letter_code
_entity_poly.pdbx_strand_id
1 'polypeptide(L)'
;MKKYHKQIVWVSSGFIIGILFAPLVNFGMISLYLFIVFFVLFFLFWRFNRLRLIFLFFAWLFLAFWRYHLWIPSSLAKYNGQKVEMIGTVCEEPDRRGGSQKILLCV
;
A
#
# COMPACT_ATOMS: atom_id res chain seq x y z
N MET A 1 17.53 -0.07 -26.74
CA MET A 1 17.33 -0.01 -25.26
C MET A 1 16.46 1.16 -24.77
N LYS A 2 16.56 2.39 -25.29
CA LYS A 2 15.80 3.58 -24.79
C LYS A 2 14.26 3.44 -24.72
N LYS A 3 13.65 2.65 -25.62
CA LYS A 3 12.18 2.52 -25.70
C LYS A 3 11.57 1.73 -24.54
N TYR A 4 12.26 0.68 -24.06
CA TYR A 4 11.80 -0.15 -22.94
C TYR A 4 11.98 0.53 -21.60
N HIS A 5 13.01 1.37 -21.45
CA HIS A 5 13.24 2.14 -20.23
C HIS A 5 12.05 3.03 -19.87
N LYS A 6 11.48 3.75 -20.86
CA LYS A 6 10.27 4.57 -20.64
C LYS A 6 9.06 3.74 -20.19
N GLN A 7 8.88 2.54 -20.74
CA GLN A 7 7.77 1.65 -20.38
C GLN A 7 7.91 1.13 -18.95
N ILE A 8 9.12 0.74 -18.55
CA ILE A 8 9.40 0.27 -17.19
C ILE A 8 9.14 1.39 -16.18
N VAL A 9 9.68 2.59 -16.42
CA VAL A 9 9.45 3.76 -15.54
C VAL A 9 7.97 4.07 -15.39
N TRP A 10 7.21 4.00 -16.49
CA TRP A 10 5.78 4.25 -16.49
C TRP A 10 4.99 3.20 -15.69
N VAL A 11 5.34 1.91 -15.80
CA VAL A 11 4.68 0.86 -15.02
C VAL A 11 5.05 0.94 -13.54
N SER A 12 6.33 1.20 -13.24
CA SER A 12 6.83 1.35 -11.87
C SER A 12 6.24 2.56 -11.15
N SER A 13 5.93 3.65 -11.86
CA SER A 13 5.27 4.80 -11.24
C SER A 13 3.87 4.45 -10.72
N GLY A 14 3.17 3.51 -11.34
CA GLY A 14 1.88 3.01 -10.84
C GLY A 14 1.97 2.37 -9.46
N PHE A 15 3.06 1.63 -9.20
CA PHE A 15 3.33 1.08 -7.88
C PHE A 15 3.63 2.17 -6.83
N ILE A 16 4.44 3.17 -7.19
CA ILE A 16 4.78 4.29 -6.30
C ILE A 16 3.52 5.09 -5.94
N ILE A 17 2.68 5.40 -6.94
CA ILE A 17 1.39 6.07 -6.74
C ILE A 17 0.50 5.22 -5.84
N GLY A 18 0.40 3.91 -6.10
CA GLY A 18 -0.36 2.99 -5.24
C GLY A 18 0.07 3.04 -3.79
N ILE A 19 1.39 3.03 -3.50
CA ILE A 19 1.88 3.16 -2.12
C ILE A 19 1.49 4.50 -1.48
N LEU A 20 1.63 5.61 -2.22
CA LEU A 20 1.32 6.95 -1.70
C LEU A 20 -0.16 7.10 -1.31
N PHE A 21 -1.06 6.51 -2.09
CA PHE A 21 -2.51 6.59 -1.85
C PHE A 21 -3.07 5.43 -1.00
N ALA A 22 -2.30 4.38 -0.75
CA ALA A 22 -2.74 3.23 0.03
C ALA A 22 -3.28 3.59 1.44
N PRO A 23 -2.71 4.57 2.17
CA PRO A 23 -3.23 4.96 3.48
C PRO A 23 -4.64 5.58 3.43
N LEU A 24 -5.02 6.17 2.29
CA LEU A 24 -6.29 6.87 2.13
C LEU A 24 -7.44 5.91 1.79
N VAL A 25 -7.14 4.71 1.29
CA VAL A 25 -8.15 3.80 0.77
C VAL A 25 -7.93 2.38 1.28
N ASN A 26 -8.90 1.86 2.04
CA ASN A 26 -8.82 0.52 2.59
C ASN A 26 -9.56 -0.49 1.70
N PHE A 27 -8.86 -1.04 0.70
CA PHE A 27 -9.42 -2.05 -0.21
C PHE A 27 -9.27 -3.50 0.30
N GLY A 28 -8.42 -3.76 1.30
CA GLY A 28 -8.20 -5.11 1.83
C GLY A 28 -7.94 -6.15 0.73
N MET A 29 -8.59 -7.32 0.82
CA MET A 29 -8.47 -8.41 -0.15
C MET A 29 -9.05 -8.08 -1.55
N ILE A 30 -9.91 -7.06 -1.67
CA ILE A 30 -10.46 -6.65 -2.98
C ILE A 30 -9.33 -6.18 -3.91
N SER A 31 -8.31 -5.52 -3.35
CA SER A 31 -7.14 -5.09 -4.12
C SER A 31 -6.37 -6.25 -4.75
N LEU A 32 -6.30 -7.41 -4.09
CA LEU A 32 -5.71 -8.62 -4.66
C LEU A 32 -6.51 -9.16 -5.84
N TYR A 33 -7.85 -9.23 -5.72
CA TYR A 33 -8.70 -9.68 -6.82
C TYR A 33 -8.59 -8.74 -8.02
N LEU A 34 -8.57 -7.42 -7.79
CA LEU A 34 -8.38 -6.44 -8.85
C LEU A 34 -7.01 -6.60 -9.52
N PHE A 35 -5.93 -6.82 -8.76
CA PHE A 35 -4.61 -7.13 -9.32
C PHE A 35 -4.68 -8.34 -10.27
N ILE A 36 -5.28 -9.45 -9.83
CA ILE A 36 -5.40 -10.67 -10.64
C ILE A 36 -6.20 -10.38 -11.92
N VAL A 37 -7.33 -9.69 -11.83
CA VAL A 37 -8.16 -9.34 -13.00
C VAL A 37 -7.36 -8.50 -14.00
N PHE A 38 -6.70 -7.43 -13.55
CA PHE A 38 -5.90 -6.57 -14.43
C PHE A 38 -4.69 -7.30 -15.02
N PHE A 39 -4.11 -8.24 -14.28
CA PHE A 39 -3.01 -9.08 -14.77
C PHE A 39 -3.48 -10.07 -15.84
N VAL A 40 -4.66 -10.67 -15.68
CA VAL A 40 -5.27 -11.52 -16.72
C VAL A 40 -5.64 -10.70 -17.96
N LEU A 41 -6.21 -9.49 -17.79
CA LEU A 41 -6.50 -8.59 -18.90
C LEU A 41 -5.23 -8.17 -19.66
N PHE A 42 -4.11 -7.98 -18.96
CA PHE A 42 -2.81 -7.73 -19.59
C PHE A 42 -2.41 -8.86 -20.56
N PHE A 43 -2.63 -10.12 -20.19
CA PHE A 43 -2.37 -11.26 -21.08
C PHE A 43 -3.37 -11.32 -22.24
N LEU A 44 -4.66 -11.10 -21.97
CA LEU A 44 -5.72 -11.16 -22.99
C LEU A 44 -5.52 -10.10 -24.08
N PHE A 45 -5.08 -8.89 -23.68
CA PHE A 45 -4.84 -7.76 -24.59
C PHE A 45 -3.37 -7.61 -25.00
N TRP A 46 -2.57 -8.68 -24.95
CA TRP A 46 -1.13 -8.64 -25.29
C TRP A 46 -0.84 -8.06 -26.68
N ARG A 47 -1.76 -8.26 -27.64
CA ARG A 47 -1.64 -7.74 -29.01
C ARG A 47 -1.73 -6.21 -29.09
N PHE A 48 -2.39 -5.55 -28.13
CA PHE A 48 -2.60 -4.10 -28.12
C PHE A 48 -1.61 -3.40 -27.19
N ASN A 49 -0.46 -2.98 -27.74
CA ASN A 49 0.65 -2.40 -26.97
C ASN A 49 0.26 -1.24 -26.02
N ARG A 50 -0.71 -0.39 -26.38
CA ARG A 50 -1.16 0.72 -25.52
C ARG A 50 -1.98 0.22 -24.33
N LEU A 51 -3.00 -0.61 -24.58
CA LEU A 51 -3.85 -1.17 -23.54
C LEU A 51 -3.06 -2.08 -22.59
N ARG A 52 -2.10 -2.83 -23.13
CA ARG A 52 -1.20 -3.67 -22.36
C ARG A 52 -0.46 -2.88 -21.28
N LEU A 53 0.08 -1.70 -21.60
CA LEU A 53 0.78 -0.87 -20.63
C LEU A 53 -0.16 -0.32 -19.56
N ILE A 54 -1.37 0.08 -19.94
CA ILE A 54 -2.39 0.60 -19.03
C ILE A 54 -2.81 -0.49 -18.02
N PHE A 55 -3.11 -1.70 -18.48
CA PHE A 55 -3.46 -2.81 -17.59
C PHE A 55 -2.31 -3.19 -16.66
N LEU A 56 -1.08 -3.18 -17.16
CA LEU A 56 0.08 -3.45 -16.33
C LEU A 56 0.27 -2.37 -15.25
N PHE A 57 0.08 -1.08 -15.60
CA PHE A 57 0.09 0.01 -14.63
C PHE A 57 -0.93 -0.19 -13.51
N PHE A 58 -2.19 -0.49 -13.85
CA PHE A 58 -3.23 -0.73 -12.86
C PHE A 58 -2.97 -1.98 -12.03
N ALA A 59 -2.45 -3.06 -12.63
CA ALA A 59 -2.06 -4.24 -11.89
C ALA A 59 -1.03 -3.90 -10.80
N TRP A 60 0.05 -3.18 -11.16
CA TRP A 60 1.06 -2.77 -10.18
C TRP A 60 0.51 -1.81 -9.12
N LEU A 61 -0.43 -0.94 -9.48
CA LEU A 61 -1.11 -0.06 -8.52
C LEU A 61 -1.93 -0.84 -7.48
N PHE A 62 -2.73 -1.83 -7.91
CA PHE A 62 -3.50 -2.66 -6.99
C PHE A 62 -2.62 -3.61 -6.16
N LEU A 63 -1.49 -4.06 -6.72
CA LEU A 63 -0.49 -4.83 -5.98
C LEU A 63 0.10 -4.01 -4.82
N ALA A 64 0.35 -2.71 -5.04
CA ALA A 64 0.81 -1.80 -3.98
C ALA A 64 -0.22 -1.65 -2.86
N PHE A 65 -1.50 -1.48 -3.20
CA PHE A 65 -2.59 -1.41 -2.22
C PHE A 65 -2.70 -2.70 -1.39
N TRP A 66 -2.62 -3.86 -2.04
CA TRP A 66 -2.67 -5.13 -1.33
C TRP A 66 -1.46 -5.33 -0.41
N ARG A 67 -0.25 -4.99 -0.89
CA ARG A 67 0.97 -5.06 -0.07
C ARG A 67 0.88 -4.18 1.17
N TYR A 68 0.32 -2.98 1.04
CA TYR A 68 0.13 -2.08 2.18
C TYR A 68 -0.79 -2.70 3.25
N HIS A 69 -1.85 -3.39 2.81
CA HIS A 69 -2.75 -4.10 3.72
C HIS A 69 -2.04 -5.21 4.51
N LEU A 70 -1.05 -5.89 3.94
CA LEU A 70 -0.26 -6.90 4.66
C LEU A 70 0.64 -6.31 5.75
N TRP A 71 1.08 -5.06 5.60
CA TRP A 71 1.96 -4.42 6.58
C TRP A 71 1.19 -4.01 7.83
N ILE A 72 -0.05 -3.54 7.67
CA ILE A 72 -0.81 -3.01 8.79
C ILE A 72 -1.49 -4.16 9.54
N PRO A 73 -1.14 -4.41 10.83
CA PRO A 73 -1.94 -5.30 11.65
C PRO A 73 -3.37 -4.74 11.72
N SER A 74 -4.34 -5.58 11.36
CA SER A 74 -5.76 -5.22 11.22
C SER A 74 -6.36 -4.59 12.48
N SER A 75 -5.77 -4.85 13.66
CA SER A 75 -6.14 -4.25 14.94
C SER A 75 -5.75 -2.76 15.04
N LEU A 76 -4.57 -2.37 14.55
CA LEU A 76 -4.07 -0.98 14.66
C LEU A 76 -4.60 -0.07 13.55
N ALA A 77 -4.99 -0.64 12.40
CA ALA A 77 -5.56 0.12 11.28
C ALA A 77 -6.79 0.95 11.68
N LYS A 78 -7.62 0.39 12.58
CA LYS A 78 -8.89 1.00 13.04
C LYS A 78 -8.69 2.31 13.79
N TYR A 79 -7.52 2.48 14.39
CA TYR A 79 -7.19 3.61 15.25
C TYR A 79 -6.47 4.74 14.50
N ASN A 80 -6.15 4.54 13.22
CA ASN A 80 -5.40 5.52 12.45
C ASN A 80 -6.24 6.77 12.18
N GLY A 81 -5.77 7.94 12.62
CA GLY A 81 -6.49 9.22 12.51
C GLY A 81 -7.61 9.44 13.53
N GLN A 82 -7.80 8.53 14.48
CA GLN A 82 -8.76 8.69 15.58
C GLN A 82 -8.04 9.05 16.88
N LYS A 83 -8.70 9.85 17.73
CA LYS A 83 -8.26 9.99 19.13
C LYS A 83 -8.60 8.70 19.85
N VAL A 84 -7.58 8.04 20.40
CA VAL A 84 -7.72 6.76 21.10
C VAL A 84 -7.45 6.98 22.57
N GLU A 85 -8.39 6.56 23.41
CA GLU A 85 -8.17 6.46 24.86
C GLU A 85 -7.64 5.06 25.16
N MET A 86 -6.43 4.99 25.74
CA MET A 86 -5.79 3.73 26.12
C MET A 86 -5.60 3.71 27.64
N ILE A 87 -5.97 2.62 28.29
CA ILE A 87 -5.74 2.36 29.71
C ILE A 87 -4.74 1.20 29.80
N GLY A 88 -3.64 1.38 30.51
CA GLY A 88 -2.62 0.35 30.71
C GLY A 88 -1.57 0.76 31.73
N THR A 89 -0.73 -0.20 32.13
CA THR A 89 0.39 0.04 33.03
C THR A 89 1.63 0.46 32.23
N VAL A 90 2.36 1.45 32.75
CA VAL A 90 3.59 1.96 32.14
C VAL A 90 4.70 0.96 32.44
N CYS A 91 5.26 0.31 31.41
CA CYS A 91 6.36 -0.66 31.60
C CYS A 91 7.70 0.01 31.92
N GLU A 92 7.94 1.14 31.29
CA GLU A 92 9.25 1.77 31.24
C GLU A 92 9.05 3.27 31.35
N GLU A 93 9.91 3.94 32.12
CA GLU A 93 9.86 5.39 32.24
C GLU A 93 9.99 6.03 30.85
N PRO A 94 9.11 6.99 30.52
CA PRO A 94 9.09 7.58 29.20
C PRO A 94 10.39 8.35 28.94
N ASP A 95 11.18 7.87 27.98
CA ASP A 95 12.39 8.54 27.51
C ASP A 95 12.00 9.92 26.94
N ARG A 96 12.43 10.99 27.63
CA ARG A 96 12.17 12.37 27.21
C ARG A 96 13.09 12.76 26.06
N ARG A 97 12.78 12.28 24.86
CA ARG A 97 13.33 12.85 23.62
C ARG A 97 12.47 14.05 23.23
N GLY A 98 13.09 15.23 23.15
CA GLY A 98 12.48 16.58 23.10
C GLY A 98 11.57 16.91 21.89
N GLY A 99 10.63 16.04 21.55
CA GLY A 99 9.66 16.25 20.48
C GLY A 99 8.69 15.08 20.27
N SER A 100 8.97 13.91 20.86
CA SER A 100 8.06 12.76 20.84
C SER A 100 8.31 11.85 22.04
N GLN A 101 7.33 11.73 22.93
CA GLN A 101 7.38 10.75 24.02
C GLN A 101 6.88 9.41 23.49
N LYS A 102 7.75 8.41 23.49
CA LYS A 102 7.36 7.03 23.21
C LYS A 102 6.95 6.37 24.52
N ILE A 103 5.66 6.10 24.68
CA ILE A 103 5.13 5.37 25.83
C ILE A 103 5.07 3.89 25.44
N LEU A 104 5.72 3.04 26.24
CA LEU A 104 5.64 1.59 26.11
C LEU A 104 4.66 1.07 27.18
N LEU A 105 3.58 0.45 26.71
CA LEU A 105 2.54 -0.15 27.56
C LEU A 105 2.83 -1.63 27.75
N CYS A 106 2.60 -2.12 28.97
CA CYS A 106 2.68 -3.54 29.28
C CYS A 106 1.35 -4.18 28.91
N VAL A 107 1.40 -5.18 28.02
CA VAL A 107 0.25 -6.03 27.67
C VAL A 107 0.29 -7.28 28.53
#